data_AF-A0A2M8LFW5-F1
#
_entry.id   AF-A0A2M8LFW5-F1
#
_cell.length_a   1.000
_cell.length_b   1.000
_cell.length_c   1.000
_cell.angle_alpha   90.00
_cell.angle_beta   90.00
_cell.angle_gamma   90.00
#
_symmetry.space_group_name_H-M   'P 1'
#
loop_
_entity.id
_entity.type
_entity.pdbx_description
1 polymer ?
#
loop_
_entity_poly.entity_id
_entity_poly.type
_entity_poly.pdbx_seq_one_letter_code
_entity_poly.pdbx_strand_id
1 'polypeptide(L)'
;MSSTFGSELWNEGLKLVSFCPVCETRYNPMEARVLGQEGETHLLHVQCHKCQHSILALVLVNHVGASSVGLLTDLSYEDVLRMKSSQSISVDDVIGAHQLFKTIHWEEHLGRASQEQLSNVRQKQQRREKKEQKNKATR
;
A
#
# COMPACT_ATOMS: atom_id res chain seq x y z
N MET A 1 -35.39 2.89 21.98
CA MET A 1 -34.55 3.96 22.58
C MET A 1 -33.10 3.59 22.34
N SER A 2 -32.64 3.60 21.08
CA SER A 2 -31.47 2.80 20.68
C SER A 2 -30.41 3.56 19.87
N SER A 3 -30.61 4.85 19.60
CA SER A 3 -29.74 5.63 18.69
C SER A 3 -28.55 6.31 19.38
N THR A 4 -28.60 6.52 20.70
CA THR A 4 -27.53 7.20 21.44
C THR A 4 -26.35 6.28 21.76
N PHE A 5 -26.62 5.01 22.08
CA PHE A 5 -25.60 4.05 22.51
C PHE A 5 -24.55 3.75 21.41
N GLY A 6 -24.98 3.66 20.14
CA GLY A 6 -24.07 3.46 19.01
C GLY A 6 -23.13 4.65 18.76
N SER A 7 -23.58 5.87 19.06
CA SER A 7 -22.79 7.09 18.82
C SER A 7 -21.67 7.27 19.84
N GLU A 8 -21.88 6.89 21.10
CA GLU A 8 -20.87 7.01 22.17
C GLU A 8 -19.74 5.99 22.00
N LEU A 9 -20.11 4.73 21.70
CA LEU A 9 -19.16 3.66 21.40
C LEU A 9 -18.31 3.98 20.17
N TRP A 10 -18.93 4.51 19.11
CA TRP A 10 -18.21 4.96 17.92
C TRP A 10 -17.21 6.07 18.23
N ASN A 11 -17.59 7.03 19.09
CA ASN A 11 -16.69 8.08 19.55
C ASN A 11 -15.50 7.52 20.35
N GLU A 12 -15.67 6.43 21.09
CA GLU A 12 -14.55 5.74 21.75
C GLU A 12 -13.60 5.06 20.76
N GLY A 13 -14.14 4.38 19.74
CA GLY A 13 -13.33 3.82 18.65
C GLY A 13 -12.52 4.89 17.91
N LEU A 14 -13.11 6.06 17.67
CA LEU A 14 -12.44 7.20 17.04
C LEU A 14 -11.33 7.80 17.90
N LYS A 15 -11.39 7.70 19.23
CA LYS A 15 -10.29 8.12 20.12
C LYS A 15 -9.04 7.26 19.94
N LEU A 16 -9.18 5.98 19.59
CA LEU A 16 -8.04 5.08 19.36
C LEU A 16 -7.20 5.52 18.15
N VAL A 17 -7.83 6.18 17.19
CA VAL A 17 -7.20 6.66 15.95
C VAL A 17 -7.05 8.19 15.92
N SER A 18 -7.16 8.87 17.08
CA SER A 18 -7.13 10.33 17.13
C SER A 18 -5.73 10.95 17.12
N PHE A 19 -4.67 10.16 16.97
CA PHE A 19 -3.28 10.66 16.95
C PHE A 19 -2.46 10.02 15.84
N CYS A 20 -1.51 10.81 15.32
CA CYS A 20 -0.52 10.33 14.38
C CYS A 20 0.52 9.44 15.07
N PRO A 21 0.74 8.18 14.65
CA PRO A 21 1.77 7.32 15.21
C PRO A 21 3.18 7.74 14.78
N VAL A 22 3.31 8.68 13.83
CA VAL A 22 4.60 9.17 13.32
C VAL A 22 5.04 10.47 14.00
N CYS A 23 4.12 11.41 14.21
CA CYS A 23 4.44 12.75 14.72
C CYS A 23 3.54 13.22 15.87
N GLU A 24 2.72 12.31 16.41
CA GLU A 24 1.86 12.49 17.60
C GLU A 24 0.84 13.63 17.49
N THR A 25 0.68 14.19 16.29
CA THR A 25 -0.31 15.24 16.05
C THR A 25 -1.70 14.67 16.17
N ARG A 26 -2.53 15.35 16.95
CA ARG A 26 -3.91 14.95 17.18
C ARG A 26 -4.72 15.25 15.91
N TYR A 27 -5.44 14.25 15.42
CA TYR A 27 -6.36 14.40 14.29
C TYR A 27 -7.72 14.84 14.78
N ASN A 28 -8.46 15.55 13.93
CA ASN A 28 -9.90 15.58 14.08
C ASN A 28 -10.46 14.26 13.51
N PRO A 29 -11.08 13.39 14.32
CA PRO A 29 -11.62 12.13 13.82
C PRO A 29 -12.70 12.30 12.75
N MET A 30 -13.31 13.49 12.64
CA MET A 30 -14.22 13.83 11.55
C MET A 30 -13.53 13.95 10.17
N GLU A 31 -12.21 14.09 10.13
CA GLU A 31 -11.42 14.12 8.89
C GLU A 31 -11.05 12.71 8.40
N ALA A 32 -11.32 11.67 9.20
CA ALA A 32 -11.14 10.29 8.80
C ALA A 32 -12.17 9.88 7.74
N ARG A 33 -11.71 9.34 6.62
CA ARG A 33 -12.58 8.88 5.54
C ARG A 33 -12.95 7.42 5.76
N VAL A 34 -14.24 7.14 5.96
CA VAL A 34 -14.74 5.76 6.07
C VAL A 34 -14.68 5.08 4.71
N LEU A 35 -14.00 3.93 4.64
CA LEU A 35 -13.83 3.12 3.43
C LEU A 35 -14.83 1.95 3.35
N GLY A 36 -15.34 1.53 4.50
CA GLY A 36 -16.29 0.43 4.60
C GLY A 36 -16.61 0.09 6.05
N GLN A 37 -17.68 -0.67 6.22
CA GLN A 37 -18.12 -1.19 7.50
C GLN A 37 -18.62 -2.62 7.30
N GLU A 38 -18.27 -3.50 8.23
CA GLU A 38 -18.81 -4.86 8.31
C GLU A 38 -19.12 -5.17 9.78
N GLY A 39 -20.42 -5.25 10.10
CA GLY A 39 -20.90 -5.37 11.47
C GLY A 39 -20.40 -4.21 12.36
N GLU A 40 -19.66 -4.57 13.41
CA GLU A 40 -19.05 -3.68 14.40
C GLU A 40 -17.65 -3.17 13.99
N THR A 41 -17.20 -3.53 12.79
CA THR A 41 -15.86 -3.20 12.27
C THR A 41 -15.95 -2.11 11.23
N HIS A 42 -15.10 -1.08 11.36
CA HIS A 42 -14.99 0.04 10.44
C HIS A 42 -13.58 0.14 9.89
N LEU A 43 -13.46 0.32 8.58
CA LEU A 43 -12.20 0.61 7.91
C LEU A 43 -12.13 2.10 7.57
N LEU A 44 -11.06 2.75 8.02
CA LEU A 44 -10.82 4.17 7.90
C LEU A 44 -9.51 4.44 7.16
N HIS A 45 -9.49 5.48 6.33
CA HIS A 45 -8.27 6.11 5.85
C HIS A 45 -8.11 7.48 6.51
N VAL A 46 -6.92 7.73 7.06
CA VAL A 46 -6.58 8.98 7.74
C VAL A 46 -5.26 9.48 7.17
N GLN A 47 -5.22 10.73 6.70
CA GLN A 47 -3.99 11.39 6.28
C GLN A 47 -3.62 12.48 7.27
N CYS A 48 -2.38 12.45 7.76
CA CYS A 48 -1.91 13.47 8.69
C CYS A 48 -1.67 14.80 7.99
N HIS A 49 -2.37 15.86 8.39
CA HIS A 49 -2.13 17.20 7.82
C HIS A 49 -0.72 17.75 8.12
N LYS A 50 -0.03 17.26 9.17
CA LYS A 50 1.29 17.75 9.57
C LYS A 50 2.43 17.01 8.86
N CYS A 51 2.50 15.69 8.97
CA CYS A 51 3.60 14.89 8.40
C CYS A 51 3.22 14.16 7.10
N GLN A 52 1.99 14.30 6.63
CA GLN A 52 1.47 13.74 5.36
C GLN A 52 1.49 12.21 5.24
N HIS A 53 1.83 11.49 6.30
CA HIS A 53 1.71 10.04 6.34
C HIS A 53 0.24 9.63 6.42
N SER A 54 -0.09 8.52 5.75
CA SER A 54 -1.43 7.94 5.75
C SER A 54 -1.49 6.72 6.65
N ILE A 55 -2.67 6.48 7.22
CA ILE A 55 -2.96 5.32 8.05
C ILE A 55 -4.24 4.68 7.51
N LEU A 56 -4.19 3.37 7.33
CA LEU A 56 -5.38 2.54 7.22
C LEU A 56 -5.68 1.95 8.59
N ALA A 57 -6.81 2.32 9.19
CA ALA A 57 -7.19 1.86 10.51
C ALA A 57 -8.45 1.00 10.44
N LEU A 58 -8.35 -0.22 10.99
CA LEU A 58 -9.48 -1.07 11.27
C LEU A 58 -9.88 -0.85 12.72
N VAL A 59 -11.09 -0.36 12.97
CA VAL A 59 -11.62 -0.08 14.30
C VAL A 59 -12.79 -1.02 14.56
N LEU A 60 -12.65 -1.86 15.58
CA LEU A 60 -13.72 -2.74 16.07
C LEU A 60 -14.27 -2.14 17.35
N VAL A 61 -15.58 -1.90 17.39
CA VAL A 61 -16.27 -1.35 18.56
C VAL A 61 -17.45 -2.23 18.91
N ASN A 62 -17.38 -2.87 20.08
CA ASN A 62 -18.44 -3.73 20.57
C ASN A 62 -18.78 -3.44 22.03
N HIS A 63 -19.70 -4.21 22.59
CA HIS A 63 -20.16 -4.07 23.97
C HIS A 63 -19.09 -4.41 25.03
N VAL A 64 -18.01 -5.10 24.65
CA VAL A 64 -16.88 -5.42 25.54
C VAL A 64 -15.84 -4.29 25.53
N GLY A 65 -15.74 -3.54 24.42
CA GLY A 65 -14.90 -2.37 24.30
C GLY A 65 -14.54 -2.02 22.86
N ALA A 66 -13.58 -1.11 22.71
CA ALA A 66 -13.05 -0.72 21.41
C ALA A 66 -11.61 -1.22 21.24
N SER A 67 -11.27 -1.63 20.02
CA SER A 67 -9.91 -2.00 19.61
C SER A 67 -9.62 -1.48 18.21
N SER A 68 -8.35 -1.24 17.90
CA SER A 68 -7.95 -0.79 16.57
C SER A 68 -6.63 -1.40 16.12
N VAL A 69 -6.55 -1.76 14.85
CA VAL A 69 -5.29 -2.10 14.17
C VAL A 69 -5.04 -1.06 13.09
N GLY A 70 -3.88 -0.41 13.15
CA GLY A 70 -3.46 0.59 12.17
C GLY A 70 -2.30 0.09 11.32
N LEU A 71 -2.37 0.35 10.02
CA LEU A 71 -1.28 0.17 9.07
C LEU A 71 -0.81 1.54 8.58
N LEU A 72 0.46 1.86 8.84
CA LEU A 72 1.11 3.03 8.25
C LEU A 72 1.33 2.76 6.75
N THR A 73 0.95 3.70 5.90
CA THR A 73 0.98 3.53 4.46
C THR A 73 1.26 4.86 3.75
N ASP A 74 1.78 4.78 2.54
CA ASP A 74 1.94 5.88 1.60
C ASP A 74 0.74 6.02 0.64
N LEU A 75 -0.26 5.13 0.74
CA LEU A 75 -1.44 5.17 -0.12
C LEU A 75 -2.28 6.43 0.13
N SER A 76 -2.57 7.15 -0.95
CA SER A 76 -3.61 8.18 -0.95
C SER A 76 -5.00 7.52 -0.82
N TYR A 77 -6.02 8.32 -0.52
CA TYR A 77 -7.38 7.81 -0.45
C TYR A 77 -7.81 7.17 -1.77
N GLU A 78 -7.45 7.80 -2.89
CA GLU A 78 -7.73 7.35 -4.24
C GLU A 78 -7.01 6.04 -4.56
N ASP A 79 -5.77 5.87 -4.07
CA ASP A 79 -5.04 4.61 -4.20
C ASP A 79 -5.72 3.48 -3.45
N VAL A 80 -6.23 3.74 -2.25
CA VAL A 80 -6.96 2.73 -1.47
C VAL A 80 -8.25 2.32 -2.18
N LEU A 81 -9.01 3.27 -2.71
CA LEU A 81 -10.22 2.96 -3.47
C LEU A 81 -9.90 2.10 -4.71
N ARG A 82 -8.84 2.46 -5.45
CA ARG A 82 -8.37 1.67 -6.59
C ARG A 82 -8.01 0.25 -6.15
N MET A 83 -7.18 0.10 -5.12
CA MET A 83 -6.76 -1.20 -4.60
C MET A 83 -7.92 -2.05 -4.09
N LYS A 84 -8.89 -1.45 -3.40
CA LYS A 84 -10.09 -2.14 -2.92
C LYS A 84 -10.92 -2.72 -4.08
N SER A 85 -10.92 -2.06 -5.24
CA SER A 85 -11.62 -2.52 -6.43
C SER A 85 -10.81 -3.47 -7.32
N SER A 86 -9.50 -3.62 -7.06
CA SER A 86 -8.62 -4.49 -7.83
C SER A 86 -8.87 -5.96 -7.52
N GLN A 87 -8.53 -6.83 -8.48
CA GLN A 87 -8.51 -8.27 -8.25
C GLN A 87 -7.44 -8.63 -7.21
N SER A 88 -7.69 -9.72 -6.48
CA SER A 88 -6.69 -10.29 -5.57
C SER A 88 -5.42 -10.65 -6.34
N ILE A 89 -4.27 -10.41 -5.71
CA ILE A 89 -2.97 -10.75 -6.29
C ILE A 89 -2.91 -12.27 -6.47
N SER A 90 -2.66 -12.70 -7.70
CA SER A 90 -2.52 -14.10 -8.10
C SER A 90 -1.06 -14.54 -8.13
N VAL A 91 -0.83 -15.85 -8.29
CA VAL A 91 0.51 -16.40 -8.48
C VAL A 91 1.15 -15.88 -9.78
N ASP A 92 0.35 -15.71 -10.83
CA ASP A 92 0.83 -15.22 -12.12
C ASP A 92 1.31 -13.76 -12.02
N ASP A 93 0.66 -12.92 -11.20
CA ASP A 93 1.12 -11.56 -10.92
C ASP A 93 2.51 -11.56 -10.27
N VAL A 94 2.76 -12.47 -9.33
CA VAL A 94 4.06 -12.62 -8.64
C VAL A 94 5.13 -13.09 -9.62
N ILE A 95 4.83 -14.07 -10.47
CA ILE A 95 5.75 -14.55 -11.51
C ILE A 95 6.06 -13.43 -12.49
N GLY A 96 5.04 -12.71 -12.96
CA GLY A 96 5.15 -11.58 -13.87
C GLY A 96 6.02 -10.46 -13.30
N ALA A 97 5.78 -10.07 -12.05
CA ALA A 97 6.59 -9.07 -11.35
C ALA A 97 8.06 -9.51 -11.23
N HIS A 98 8.33 -10.76 -10.84
CA HIS A 98 9.70 -11.27 -10.76
C HIS A 98 10.40 -11.31 -12.12
N GLN A 99 9.69 -11.69 -13.19
CA GLN A 99 10.23 -11.65 -14.55
C GLN A 99 10.54 -10.20 -14.97
N LEU A 100 9.62 -9.27 -14.71
CA LEU A 100 9.81 -7.85 -14.96
C LEU A 100 11.07 -7.32 -14.25
N PHE A 101 11.23 -7.61 -12.95
CA PHE A 101 12.38 -7.18 -12.16
C PHE A 101 13.72 -7.81 -12.56
N LYS A 102 13.71 -9.01 -13.15
CA LYS A 102 14.92 -9.63 -13.72
C LYS A 102 15.39 -8.96 -15.01
N THR A 103 14.48 -8.32 -15.73
CA THR A 103 14.80 -7.54 -16.92
C THR A 103 15.04 -6.08 -16.54
N ILE A 104 15.73 -5.30 -17.36
CA ILE A 104 15.88 -3.85 -17.13
C ILE A 104 14.54 -3.12 -17.41
N HIS A 105 13.50 -3.79 -17.92
CA HIS A 105 12.29 -3.10 -18.37
C HIS A 105 11.53 -2.38 -17.24
N TRP A 106 11.71 -2.75 -15.97
CA TRP A 106 11.15 -1.97 -14.86
C TRP A 106 11.78 -0.58 -14.73
N GLU A 107 13.05 -0.41 -15.12
CA GLU A 107 13.74 0.87 -15.12
C GLU A 107 13.12 1.86 -16.14
N GLU A 108 12.72 1.33 -17.30
CA GLU A 108 12.05 2.08 -18.37
C GLU A 108 10.61 2.46 -17.96
N HIS A 109 9.90 1.59 -17.22
CA HIS A 109 8.51 1.83 -16.80
C HIS A 109 8.38 2.68 -15.53
N LEU A 110 9.34 2.62 -14.60
CA LEU A 110 9.33 3.39 -13.35
C LEU A 110 10.12 4.72 -13.44
N GLY A 111 10.70 5.03 -14.60
CA GLY A 111 11.32 6.32 -14.90
C GLY A 111 12.56 6.66 -14.05
N ARG A 112 13.25 5.66 -13.50
CA ARG A 112 14.34 5.86 -12.52
C ARG A 112 15.73 5.41 -12.94
N ALA A 113 15.92 4.88 -14.15
CA ALA A 113 17.27 4.52 -14.56
C ALA A 113 18.07 5.72 -15.05
N SER A 114 19.28 5.84 -14.50
CA SER A 114 20.32 6.64 -15.13
C SER A 114 20.68 6.00 -16.47
N GLN A 115 20.92 6.81 -17.50
CA GLN A 115 21.31 6.32 -18.83
C GLN A 115 22.59 5.46 -18.80
N GLU A 116 23.44 5.68 -17.80
CA GLU A 116 24.65 4.91 -17.58
C GLU A 116 24.35 3.47 -17.12
N GLN A 117 23.34 3.27 -16.27
CA GLN A 117 22.89 1.91 -15.89
C GLN A 117 22.29 1.17 -17.08
N LEU A 118 21.42 1.82 -17.86
CA LEU A 118 20.83 1.25 -19.08
C LEU A 118 21.90 0.78 -20.08
N SER A 119 22.94 1.59 -20.30
CA SER A 119 24.02 1.25 -21.23
C SER A 119 24.87 0.06 -20.74
N ASN A 120 25.16 -0.01 -19.45
CA ASN A 120 25.93 -1.09 -18.84
C ASN A 120 25.22 -2.43 -18.88
N VAL A 121 23.92 -2.47 -18.59
CA VAL A 121 23.18 -3.75 -18.61
C VAL A 121 22.96 -4.23 -20.05
N ARG A 122 22.66 -3.33 -21.00
CA ARG A 122 22.60 -3.67 -22.44
C ARG A 122 23.91 -4.28 -22.95
N GLN A 123 25.06 -3.72 -22.57
CA GLN A 123 26.36 -4.29 -22.92
C GLN A 123 26.59 -5.68 -22.30
N LYS A 124 26.17 -5.91 -21.06
CA LYS A 124 26.28 -7.22 -20.40
C LYS A 124 25.41 -8.28 -21.07
N GLN A 125 24.17 -7.96 -21.45
CA GLN A 125 23.28 -8.87 -22.17
C GLN A 125 23.86 -9.25 -23.54
N GLN A 126 24.30 -8.27 -24.33
CA GLN A 126 24.93 -8.53 -25.62
C GLN A 126 26.18 -9.42 -25.51
N ARG A 127 26.97 -9.26 -24.44
CA ARG A 127 28.13 -10.12 -24.18
C ARG A 127 27.73 -11.55 -23.82
N ARG A 128 26.64 -11.75 -23.07
CA ARG A 128 26.10 -13.07 -22.73
C ARG A 128 25.57 -13.79 -23.97
N GLU A 129 24.77 -13.11 -24.78
CA GLU A 129 24.22 -13.66 -26.03
C GLU A 129 25.31 -14.04 -27.02
N LYS A 130 26.34 -13.20 -27.19
CA LYS A 130 27.50 -13.52 -28.02
C LYS A 130 28.28 -14.74 -27.51
N LYS A 131 28.42 -14.90 -26.19
CA LYS A 131 29.05 -16.10 -25.60
C LYS A 131 28.21 -17.35 -25.84
N GLU A 132 26.89 -17.28 -25.69
CA GLU A 132 26.00 -18.41 -25.94
C GLU A 132 25.96 -18.82 -27.42
N GLN A 133 25.93 -17.85 -28.34
CA GLN A 133 26.03 -18.12 -29.78
C GLN A 133 27.37 -18.77 -30.16
N LYS A 134 28.48 -18.27 -29.60
CA LYS A 134 29.81 -18.85 -29.88
C LYS A 134 29.92 -20.28 -29.35
N ASN A 135 29.39 -20.54 -28.16
CA ASN A 135 29.37 -21.89 -27.58
C ASN A 135 28.47 -22.85 -28.38
N LYS A 136 27.36 -22.38 -28.95
CA LYS A 136 26.51 -23.18 -29.86
C LYS A 136 27.17 -23.46 -31.21
N ALA A 137 27.97 -22.54 -31.74
CA ALA A 137 28.68 -22.74 -33.02
C ALA A 137 29.92 -23.64 -32.92
N THR A 138 30.38 -23.92 -31.70
CA THR A 138 31.55 -24.78 -31.43
C THR A 138 31.14 -26.20 -31.01
N ARG A 139 29.84 -26.51 -31.04
CA ARG A 139 29.23 -27.81 -30.70
C ARG A 139 28.58 -28.40 -31.92
#